data_AF-M8D1R5-F1
#
_entry.id   AF-M8D1R5-F1
#
_cell.length_a   1.000
_cell.length_b   1.000
_cell.length_c   1.000
_cell.angle_alpha   90.00
_cell.angle_beta   90.00
_cell.angle_gamma   90.00
#
_symmetry.space_group_name_H-M   'P 1'
#
loop_
_entity.id
_entity.type
_entity.pdbx_description
1 polymer ?
#
loop_
_entity_poly.entity_id
_entity_poly.type
_entity_poly.pdbx_seq_one_letter_code
_entity_poly.pdbx_strand_id
1 'polypeptide(L)'
;VMAKKQEQQVLPKSALGKAIAYCLNQWDKLVAFLEDGRLQIDNNRSERSIKPVVIGRKNWLFANTPQGARASAIIYSVVETAIANRLHPYYYLRYLFEQLPNMDLSDSRALDQVLPWSKTLPVSCIAFHQLTK
;
A
#
# COMPACT_ATOMS: atom_id res chain seq x y z
N VAL A 1 28.89 -7.50 -5.14
CA VAL A 1 27.73 -8.36 -5.50
C VAL A 1 28.10 -9.20 -6.71
N MET A 2 27.77 -10.50 -6.70
CA MET A 2 28.06 -11.44 -7.80
C MET A 2 27.53 -10.96 -9.16
N ALA A 3 26.37 -10.27 -9.16
CA ALA A 3 25.76 -9.68 -10.36
C ALA A 3 26.69 -8.73 -11.14
N LYS A 4 27.54 -7.93 -10.46
CA LYS A 4 28.51 -7.03 -11.13
C LYS A 4 29.61 -7.80 -11.89
N LYS A 5 29.97 -9.00 -11.39
CA LYS A 5 30.96 -9.86 -12.07
C LYS A 5 30.35 -10.51 -13.31
N GLN A 6 29.07 -10.92 -13.23
CA GLN A 6 28.36 -11.55 -14.34
C GLN A 6 27.99 -10.56 -15.44
N GLU A 7 27.76 -9.28 -15.12
CA GLU A 7 27.48 -8.23 -16.12
C GLU A 7 28.56 -8.15 -17.20
N GLN A 8 29.84 -8.29 -16.82
CA GLN A 8 30.98 -8.26 -17.75
C GLN A 8 31.10 -9.52 -18.63
N GLN A 9 30.38 -10.59 -18.28
CA GLN A 9 30.47 -11.90 -18.93
C GLN A 9 29.26 -12.20 -19.84
N VAL A 10 28.26 -11.33 -19.88
CA VAL A 10 27.02 -11.54 -20.65
C VAL A 10 26.81 -10.45 -21.69
N LEU A 11 26.20 -10.82 -22.81
CA LEU A 11 25.78 -9.84 -23.82
C LEU A 11 24.69 -8.93 -23.22
N PRO A 12 24.84 -7.59 -23.22
CA PRO A 12 23.91 -6.68 -22.55
C PRO A 12 22.46 -6.78 -23.05
N LYS A 13 22.27 -7.09 -24.34
CA LYS A 13 20.94 -7.22 -24.97
C LYS A 13 20.30 -8.60 -24.79
N SER A 14 21.03 -9.58 -24.24
CA SER A 14 20.46 -10.90 -23.94
C SER A 14 19.43 -10.82 -22.80
N ALA A 15 18.55 -11.82 -22.69
CA ALA A 15 17.57 -11.87 -21.59
C ALA A 15 18.27 -11.83 -20.21
N LEU A 16 19.37 -12.56 -20.06
CA LEU A 16 20.18 -12.56 -18.83
C LEU A 16 20.86 -11.21 -18.59
N GLY A 17 21.44 -10.59 -19.63
CA GLY A 17 22.04 -9.27 -19.54
C GLY A 17 21.03 -8.19 -19.09
N LYS A 18 19.82 -8.21 -19.63
CA LYS A 18 18.73 -7.31 -19.22
C LYS A 18 18.31 -7.55 -17.76
N ALA A 19 18.21 -8.81 -17.34
CA ALA A 19 17.87 -9.15 -15.95
C ALA A 19 18.94 -8.69 -14.95
N ILE A 20 20.22 -8.89 -15.28
CA ILE A 20 21.34 -8.42 -14.45
C ILE A 20 21.34 -6.89 -14.37
N ALA A 21 21.23 -6.19 -15.49
CA ALA A 21 21.16 -4.74 -15.52
C ALA A 21 19.97 -4.21 -14.71
N TYR A 22 18.80 -4.84 -14.82
CA TYR A 22 17.64 -4.50 -14.01
C TYR A 22 17.90 -4.67 -12.50
N CYS A 23 18.45 -5.82 -12.09
CA CYS A 23 18.80 -6.06 -10.69
C CYS A 23 19.80 -5.04 -10.14
N LEU A 24 20.84 -4.70 -10.92
CA LEU A 24 21.83 -3.70 -10.53
C LEU A 24 21.22 -2.30 -10.40
N ASN A 25 20.33 -1.92 -11.33
CA ASN A 25 19.62 -0.63 -11.27
C ASN A 25 18.65 -0.51 -10.08
N GLN A 26 18.18 -1.63 -9.52
CA GLN A 26 17.33 -1.64 -8.32
C GLN A 26 18.10 -1.98 -7.04
N TRP A 27 19.43 -2.16 -7.10
CA TRP A 27 20.20 -2.71 -5.99
C TRP A 27 20.05 -1.91 -4.71
N ASP A 28 20.12 -0.57 -4.79
CA ASP A 28 19.98 0.31 -3.62
C ASP A 28 18.62 0.14 -2.93
N LYS A 29 17.56 -0.15 -3.69
CA LYS A 29 16.23 -0.44 -3.13
C LYS A 29 16.15 -1.83 -2.52
N LEU A 30 16.80 -2.83 -3.14
CA LEU A 30 16.83 -4.21 -2.66
C LEU A 30 17.58 -4.36 -1.34
N VAL A 31 18.55 -3.49 -1.07
CA VAL A 31 19.36 -3.52 0.16
C VAL A 31 18.93 -2.49 1.20
N ALA A 32 17.91 -1.66 0.93
CA ALA A 32 17.45 -0.61 1.85
C ALA A 32 17.05 -1.14 3.24
N PHE A 33 16.60 -2.40 3.34
CA PHE A 33 16.28 -3.04 4.62
C PHE A 33 17.51 -3.24 5.53
N LEU A 34 18.72 -3.23 4.97
CA LEU A 34 19.96 -3.28 5.74
C LEU A 34 20.23 -1.95 6.47
N GLU A 35 19.68 -0.85 5.95
CA GLU A 35 19.80 0.49 6.54
C GLU A 35 18.65 0.79 7.51
N ASP A 36 17.46 0.24 7.27
CA ASP A 36 16.28 0.41 8.13
C ASP A 36 15.59 -0.92 8.43
N GLY A 37 15.78 -1.42 9.65
CA GLY A 37 15.17 -2.67 10.12
C GLY A 37 13.65 -2.65 10.26
N ARG A 38 12.98 -1.51 10.06
CA ARG A 38 11.52 -1.43 9.96
C ARG A 38 11.01 -1.92 8.59
N LEU A 39 11.88 -1.96 7.58
CA LEU A 39 11.55 -2.46 6.25
C LEU A 39 11.63 -4.00 6.22
N GLN A 40 10.71 -4.61 5.49
CA GLN A 40 10.76 -6.05 5.22
C GLN A 40 11.74 -6.32 4.06
N ILE A 41 12.44 -7.46 4.12
CA ILE A 41 13.34 -7.92 3.05
C ILE A 41 12.59 -8.22 1.74
N ASP A 42 11.31 -8.55 1.85
CA ASP A 42 10.43 -8.86 0.73
C ASP A 42 9.25 -7.89 0.64
N ASN A 43 8.59 -7.89 -0.51
CA ASN A 43 7.44 -7.05 -0.80
C ASN A 43 6.10 -7.79 -0.60
N ASN A 44 6.07 -8.98 0.03
CA ASN A 44 4.88 -9.83 0.07
C ASN A 44 3.68 -9.12 0.68
N ARG A 45 3.90 -8.28 1.70
CA ARG A 45 2.84 -7.50 2.33
C ARG A 45 2.15 -6.59 1.32
N SER A 46 2.93 -5.85 0.54
CA SER A 46 2.42 -4.94 -0.50
C SER A 46 1.71 -5.71 -1.61
N GLU A 47 2.26 -6.84 -2.04
CA GLU A 47 1.63 -7.70 -3.07
C GLU A 47 0.30 -8.30 -2.59
N ARG A 48 0.22 -8.72 -1.33
CA ARG A 48 -1.03 -9.20 -0.72
C ARG A 48 -2.07 -8.09 -0.65
N SER A 49 -1.69 -6.88 -0.25
CA SER A 49 -2.59 -5.72 -0.17
C SER A 49 -3.13 -5.27 -1.53
N ILE A 50 -2.37 -5.38 -2.63
CA ILE A 50 -2.86 -4.99 -3.97
C ILE A 50 -3.71 -6.08 -4.64
N LYS A 51 -3.58 -7.34 -4.21
CA LYS A 51 -4.24 -8.50 -4.83
C LYS A 51 -5.77 -8.36 -4.95
N PRO A 52 -6.53 -7.88 -3.94
CA PRO A 52 -7.97 -7.68 -4.08
C PRO A 52 -8.34 -6.73 -5.21
N VAL A 53 -7.55 -5.66 -5.40
CA VAL A 53 -7.75 -4.69 -6.48
C VAL A 53 -7.51 -5.33 -7.84
N VAL A 54 -6.45 -6.12 -7.97
CA VAL A 54 -6.12 -6.83 -9.22
C VAL A 54 -7.23 -7.81 -9.60
N ILE A 55 -7.74 -8.58 -8.63
CA ILE A 55 -8.86 -9.50 -8.84
C ILE A 55 -10.14 -8.73 -9.20
N GLY A 56 -10.43 -7.63 -8.49
CA GLY A 56 -11.60 -6.78 -8.72
C GLY A 56 -11.63 -6.19 -10.13
N ARG A 57 -10.50 -5.68 -10.63
CA ARG A 57 -10.40 -5.13 -12.00
C ARG A 57 -10.80 -6.12 -13.09
N LYS A 58 -10.58 -7.42 -12.89
CA LYS A 58 -11.03 -8.45 -13.83
C LYS A 58 -12.56 -8.57 -13.89
N ASN A 59 -13.25 -8.22 -12.79
CA ASN A 59 -14.70 -8.36 -12.63
C ASN A 59 -15.47 -7.03 -12.84
N TRP A 60 -14.80 -5.88 -12.82
CA TRP A 60 -15.42 -4.57 -13.03
C TRP A 60 -15.48 -4.22 -14.51
N LEU A 61 -16.55 -4.68 -15.16
CA LEU A 61 -16.78 -4.60 -16.62
C LEU A 61 -16.72 -3.17 -17.24
N PHE A 62 -16.69 -2.11 -16.43
CA PHE A 62 -16.66 -0.71 -16.89
C PHE A 62 -15.60 0.16 -16.19
N ALA A 63 -14.63 -0.43 -15.49
CA ALA A 63 -13.54 0.30 -14.83
C ALA A 63 -12.36 0.58 -15.79
N ASN A 64 -12.59 1.38 -16.84
CA ASN A 64 -11.62 1.59 -17.93
C ASN A 64 -11.09 3.03 -18.06
N THR A 65 -11.49 3.96 -17.18
CA THR A 65 -11.04 5.36 -17.26
C THR A 65 -9.89 5.65 -16.30
N PRO A 66 -8.93 6.53 -16.66
CA PRO A 66 -7.88 6.98 -15.74
C PRO A 66 -8.43 7.65 -14.47
N GLN A 67 -9.55 8.36 -14.58
CA GLN A 67 -10.21 9.00 -13.44
C GLN A 67 -10.80 7.95 -12.48
N GLY A 68 -11.46 6.90 -13.01
CA GLY A 68 -11.96 5.79 -12.21
C GLY A 68 -10.83 5.01 -11.52
N ALA A 69 -9.71 4.81 -12.22
CA ALA A 69 -8.51 4.20 -11.64
C ALA A 69 -7.94 5.03 -10.47
N ARG A 70 -7.89 6.37 -10.62
CA ARG A 70 -7.45 7.28 -9.55
C ARG A 70 -8.39 7.25 -8.35
N ALA A 71 -9.71 7.34 -8.57
CA ALA A 71 -10.70 7.26 -7.50
C ALA A 71 -10.60 5.94 -6.73
N SER A 72 -10.46 4.83 -7.47
CA SER A 72 -10.28 3.50 -6.86
C SER A 72 -9.00 3.45 -6.03
N ALA A 73 -7.88 3.94 -6.55
CA ALA A 73 -6.60 3.97 -5.82
C ALA A 73 -6.71 4.76 -4.51
N ILE A 74 -7.42 5.89 -4.49
CA ILE A 74 -7.66 6.68 -3.28
C ILE A 74 -8.44 5.86 -2.25
N ILE A 75 -9.58 5.28 -2.63
CA ILE A 75 -10.43 4.52 -1.70
C ILE A 75 -9.68 3.30 -1.15
N TYR A 76 -9.03 2.53 -2.01
CA TYR A 76 -8.25 1.37 -1.57
C TYR A 76 -7.09 1.75 -0.67
N SER A 77 -6.44 2.90 -0.91
CA SER A 77 -5.38 3.38 -0.01
C SER A 77 -5.92 3.68 1.39
N VAL A 78 -7.10 4.31 1.50
CA VAL A 78 -7.75 4.58 2.80
C VAL A 78 -8.12 3.27 3.50
N VAL A 79 -8.70 2.32 2.76
CA VAL A 79 -9.09 1.00 3.30
C VAL A 79 -7.88 0.21 3.79
N GLU A 80 -6.83 0.07 2.97
CA GLU A 80 -5.61 -0.65 3.35
C GLU A 80 -4.89 0.02 4.53
N THR A 81 -4.92 1.36 4.60
CA THR A 81 -4.37 2.08 5.75
C THR A 81 -5.18 1.80 7.02
N ALA A 82 -6.52 1.74 6.94
CA ALA A 82 -7.36 1.36 8.06
C ALA A 82 -7.06 -0.07 8.55
N ILE A 83 -6.95 -1.03 7.63
CA ILE A 83 -6.57 -2.42 7.95
C ILE A 83 -5.18 -2.47 8.60
N ALA A 84 -4.20 -1.73 8.06
CA ALA A 84 -2.86 -1.65 8.61
C ALA A 84 -2.82 -1.10 10.05
N ASN A 85 -3.80 -0.26 10.42
CA ASN A 85 -3.98 0.28 11.77
C ASN A 85 -4.96 -0.53 12.63
N ARG A 86 -5.31 -1.76 12.21
CA ARG A 86 -6.20 -2.69 12.94
C ARG A 86 -7.62 -2.15 13.11
N LEU A 87 -8.10 -1.40 12.13
CA LEU A 87 -9.47 -0.92 12.09
C LEU A 87 -10.32 -1.80 11.19
N HIS A 88 -11.61 -1.91 11.52
CA HIS A 88 -12.61 -2.52 10.67
C HIS A 88 -13.02 -1.52 9.58
N PRO A 89 -12.71 -1.75 8.29
CA PRO A 89 -12.82 -0.72 7.24
C PRO A 89 -14.22 -0.13 7.08
N TYR A 90 -15.26 -0.97 7.20
CA TYR A 90 -16.65 -0.52 7.09
C TYR A 90 -17.02 0.51 8.17
N TYR A 91 -16.73 0.21 9.44
CA TYR A 91 -17.08 1.10 10.55
C TYR A 91 -16.24 2.38 10.53
N TYR A 92 -14.97 2.25 10.15
CA TYR A 92 -14.09 3.40 9.99
C TYR A 92 -14.52 4.34 8.86
N LEU A 93 -14.86 3.82 7.68
CA LEU A 93 -15.37 4.63 6.58
C LEU A 93 -16.70 5.30 6.93
N ARG A 94 -17.60 4.58 7.61
CA ARG A 94 -18.85 5.16 8.10
C ARG A 94 -18.58 6.32 9.06
N TYR A 95 -17.70 6.13 10.04
CA TYR A 95 -17.30 7.20 10.96
C TYR A 95 -16.71 8.40 10.22
N LEU A 96 -15.81 8.17 9.25
CA LEU A 96 -15.24 9.24 8.43
C LEU A 96 -16.32 10.03 7.69
N PHE A 97 -17.27 9.36 7.03
CA PHE A 97 -18.33 10.03 6.29
C PHE A 97 -19.34 10.76 7.19
N GLU A 98 -19.52 10.33 8.43
CA GLU A 98 -20.34 11.02 9.42
C GLU A 98 -19.62 12.25 10.02
N GLN A 99 -18.31 12.18 10.26
CA GLN A 99 -17.57 13.26 10.92
C GLN A 99 -17.01 14.32 9.96
N LEU A 100 -16.44 13.92 8.83
CA LEU A 100 -15.74 14.86 7.93
C LEU A 100 -16.59 16.04 7.45
N PRO A 101 -17.88 15.89 7.10
CA PRO A 101 -18.71 17.02 6.69
C PRO A 101 -18.96 18.05 7.80
N ASN A 102 -18.78 17.65 9.06
CA ASN A 102 -19.01 18.47 10.25
C ASN A 102 -17.72 19.06 10.83
N MET A 103 -16.56 18.78 10.21
CA MET A 103 -15.26 19.26 10.66
C MET A 103 -14.84 20.53 9.92
N ASP A 104 -14.18 21.42 10.64
CA ASP A 104 -13.49 22.56 10.04
C ASP A 104 -12.15 22.11 9.45
N LEU A 105 -12.13 21.88 8.14
CA LEU A 105 -10.94 21.46 7.40
C LEU A 105 -9.91 22.60 7.22
N SER A 106 -10.21 23.82 7.64
CA SER A 106 -9.22 24.90 7.67
C SER A 106 -8.26 24.77 8.86
N ASP A 107 -8.66 24.08 9.93
CA ASP A 107 -7.75 23.69 11.01
C ASP A 107 -6.97 22.43 10.60
N SER A 108 -5.66 22.59 10.42
CA SER A 108 -4.75 21.51 10.07
C SER A 108 -4.74 20.35 11.09
N ARG A 109 -5.21 20.57 12.33
CA ARG A 109 -5.29 19.53 13.38
C ARG A 109 -6.65 18.83 13.46
N ALA A 110 -7.68 19.34 12.79
CA ALA A 110 -9.01 18.72 12.84
C ALA A 110 -8.97 17.28 12.29
N LEU A 111 -8.17 17.05 11.25
CA LEU A 111 -8.00 15.73 10.65
C LEU A 111 -7.33 14.72 11.60
N ASP A 112 -6.45 15.16 12.51
CA ASP A 112 -5.71 14.26 13.40
C ASP A 112 -6.64 13.38 14.24
N GLN A 113 -7.85 13.84 14.53
CA GLN A 113 -8.85 13.13 15.32
C GLN A 113 -9.48 11.95 14.56
N VAL A 114 -9.49 12.01 13.22
CA VAL A 114 -10.11 10.99 12.37
C VAL A 114 -9.11 10.11 11.65
N LEU A 115 -7.80 10.40 11.77
CA LEU A 115 -6.76 9.57 11.14
C LEU A 115 -6.78 8.13 11.68
N PRO A 116 -6.33 7.13 10.89
CA PRO A 116 -6.39 5.72 11.27
C PRO A 116 -5.64 5.36 12.57
N TRP A 117 -4.64 6.16 12.96
CA TRP A 117 -3.87 5.98 14.19
C TRP A 117 -4.33 6.88 15.35
N SER A 118 -5.45 7.58 15.17
CA SER A 118 -6.00 8.45 16.20
C SER A 118 -6.47 7.64 17.42
N LYS A 119 -6.15 8.15 18.61
CA LYS A 119 -6.60 7.56 19.89
C LYS A 119 -8.06 7.88 20.21
N THR A 120 -8.66 8.83 19.50
CA THR A 120 -10.04 9.28 19.72
C THR A 120 -11.06 8.52 18.87
N LEU A 121 -10.61 7.52 18.09
CA LEU A 121 -11.51 6.72 17.26
C LEU A 121 -12.51 5.92 18.12
N PRO A 122 -13.76 5.77 17.67
CA PRO A 122 -14.75 4.95 18.36
C PRO A 122 -14.30 3.50 18.48
N VAL A 123 -14.64 2.86 19.60
CA VAL A 123 -14.34 1.44 19.86
C VAL A 123 -14.94 0.52 18.79
N SER A 124 -16.07 0.90 18.20
CA SER A 124 -16.71 0.18 17.10
C SER A 124 -15.84 0.09 15.83
N CYS A 125 -14.89 1.00 15.65
CA CYS A 125 -13.96 0.99 14.53
C CYS A 125 -12.81 0.00 14.72
N ILE A 126 -12.55 -0.47 15.94
CA ILE A 126 -11.39 -1.32 16.26
C ILE A 126 -11.71 -2.77 15.87
N ALA A 127 -10.82 -3.40 15.09
CA ALA A 127 -10.98 -4.79 14.71
C ALA A 127 -10.48 -5.74 15.83
N PHE A 128 -11.41 -6.27 16.62
CA PHE A 128 -11.10 -7.21 17.71
C PHE A 128 -10.82 -8.66 17.26
N HIS A 129 -11.06 -9.01 15.98
CA HIS A 129 -11.14 -10.42 15.54
C HIS A 129 -10.33 -10.80 14.29
N GLN A 130 -9.42 -9.95 13.79
CA GLN A 130 -8.68 -10.24 12.55
C GLN A 130 -7.35 -11.02 12.74
N LEU A 131 -7.14 -11.67 13.88
CA LEU A 131 -5.94 -12.52 14.14
C LEU A 131 -6.19 -14.04 14.05
N THR A 132 -7.38 -14.48 13.64
CA THR A 132 -7.64 -15.89 13.33
C THR A 132 -7.70 -16.11 11.82
N LYS A 133 -6.52 -16.15 11.17
CA LYS A 133 -6.22 -16.88 9.94
C LYS A 133 -4.75 -16.74 9.58
#